data_AF-A0A2D2DRG4-F1
#
_entry.id   AF-A0A2D2DRG4-F1
#
_cell.length_a   1.000
_cell.length_b   1.000
_cell.length_c   1.000
_cell.angle_alpha   90.00
_cell.angle_beta   90.00
_cell.angle_gamma   90.00
#
_symmetry.space_group_name_H-M   'P 1'
#
loop_
_entity.id
_entity.type
_entity.pdbx_description
1 polymer ?
#
loop_
_entity_poly.entity_id
_entity_poly.type
_entity_poly.pdbx_seq_one_letter_code
_entity_poly.pdbx_strand_id
1 'polypeptide(L)'
;MTFCSQLIGGTVALAGLLAPGAAFAIPIASPGTEGLAVLAANAGAIVATYQGSSADYANDLYLFTDDGVDNNDVFMFSNRDTPVGGIFNLGRFVVGSELMFRLHVNTTGRDFFSGPGSRNPDRRAHARVQQDWTPGTALVSFEDLRGGPYKFNDLSFSLSNAATTVPPVPVPAPASLGLIGIGIAGLLAARRRRAG
;
A
#
# COMPACT_ATOMS: atom_id res chain seq x y z
N MET A 1 -63.42 -44.25 27.87
CA MET A 1 -63.50 -42.87 27.38
C MET A 1 -62.26 -42.14 27.86
N THR A 2 -61.47 -41.75 26.88
CA THR A 2 -60.23 -40.97 26.76
C THR A 2 -59.67 -40.22 28.00
N PHE A 3 -58.37 -40.47 28.24
CA PHE A 3 -57.42 -39.72 29.07
C PHE A 3 -57.07 -38.34 28.47
N CYS A 4 -56.64 -37.38 29.31
CA CYS A 4 -55.28 -36.80 29.30
C CYS A 4 -55.25 -35.29 29.62
N SER A 5 -54.21 -34.92 30.37
CA SER A 5 -53.99 -33.70 31.14
C SER A 5 -53.51 -32.48 30.33
N GLN A 6 -53.64 -31.32 30.98
CA GLN A 6 -53.06 -30.01 30.61
C GLN A 6 -51.55 -30.07 30.35
N LEU A 7 -51.05 -29.18 29.49
CA LEU A 7 -49.77 -28.47 29.67
C LEU A 7 -49.74 -27.22 28.75
N ILE A 8 -49.63 -26.06 29.39
CA ILE A 8 -49.39 -24.75 28.77
C ILE A 8 -47.89 -24.67 28.49
N GLY A 9 -47.49 -24.75 27.22
CA GLY A 9 -46.11 -24.59 26.79
C GLY A 9 -45.80 -23.13 26.46
N GLY A 10 -45.16 -22.41 27.37
CA GLY A 10 -44.60 -21.09 27.10
C GLY A 10 -43.31 -21.21 26.27
N THR A 11 -43.32 -20.68 25.05
CA THR A 11 -42.11 -20.53 24.22
C THR A 11 -41.29 -19.32 24.68
N VAL A 12 -40.13 -19.57 25.29
CA VAL A 12 -39.10 -18.55 25.49
C VAL A 12 -38.30 -18.42 24.20
N ALA A 13 -38.50 -17.32 23.48
CA ALA A 13 -37.67 -16.98 22.32
C ALA A 13 -36.34 -16.40 22.83
N LEU A 14 -35.27 -17.18 22.74
CA LEU A 14 -33.91 -16.71 23.03
C LEU A 14 -33.40 -15.94 21.81
N ALA A 15 -33.58 -14.62 21.81
CA ALA A 15 -32.96 -13.73 20.83
C ALA A 15 -31.45 -13.67 21.09
N GLY A 16 -30.69 -14.48 20.36
CA GLY A 16 -29.23 -14.41 20.34
C GLY A 16 -28.79 -13.09 19.71
N LEU A 17 -28.35 -12.14 20.54
CA LEU A 17 -27.73 -10.89 20.12
C LEU A 17 -26.37 -11.23 19.47
N LEU A 18 -26.34 -11.39 18.15
CA LEU A 18 -25.10 -11.42 17.39
C LEU A 18 -24.45 -10.05 17.52
N ALA A 19 -23.45 -9.93 18.40
CA ALA A 19 -22.58 -8.76 18.41
C ALA A 19 -21.88 -8.68 17.04
N PRO A 20 -21.95 -7.55 16.32
CA PRO A 20 -21.16 -7.38 15.11
C PRO A 20 -19.68 -7.51 15.50
N GLY A 21 -18.96 -8.45 14.89
CA GLY A 21 -17.53 -8.58 15.06
C GLY A 21 -16.87 -7.25 14.71
N ALA A 22 -15.98 -6.75 15.57
CA ALA A 22 -15.22 -5.54 15.29
C ALA A 22 -14.47 -5.73 13.96
N ALA A 23 -14.73 -4.86 12.99
CA ALA A 23 -13.94 -4.83 11.76
C ALA A 23 -12.50 -4.46 12.14
N PHE A 24 -11.55 -5.36 11.87
CA PHE A 24 -10.14 -5.05 12.04
C PHE A 24 -9.77 -3.96 11.03
N ALA A 25 -9.33 -2.80 11.53
CA ALA A 25 -8.77 -1.77 10.69
C ALA A 25 -7.47 -2.32 10.06
N ILE A 26 -7.42 -2.37 8.74
CA ILE A 26 -6.23 -2.79 8.00
C ILE A 26 -5.19 -1.66 8.08
N PRO A 27 -3.93 -1.94 8.43
CA PRO A 27 -2.90 -0.92 8.43
C PRO A 27 -2.62 -0.48 6.99
N ILE A 28 -2.50 0.83 6.80
CA ILE A 28 -2.19 1.45 5.51
C ILE A 28 -0.92 2.28 5.70
N ALA A 29 0.06 2.09 4.82
CA ALA A 29 1.28 2.90 4.81
C ALA A 29 0.96 4.40 4.69
N SER A 30 1.71 5.23 5.43
CA SER A 30 1.49 6.67 5.53
C SER A 30 1.42 7.40 4.18
N PRO A 31 0.54 8.40 4.00
CA PRO A 31 0.58 9.31 2.85
C PRO A 31 1.94 9.98 2.69
N GLY A 32 2.32 10.29 1.44
CA GLY A 32 3.63 10.84 1.09
C GLY A 32 4.72 9.79 0.87
N THR A 33 4.37 8.51 0.98
CA THR A 33 5.26 7.37 0.71
C THR A 33 4.91 6.62 -0.59
N GLU A 34 4.06 7.22 -1.41
CA GLU A 34 3.66 6.69 -2.71
C GLU A 34 4.89 6.51 -3.62
N GLY A 35 5.02 5.31 -4.17
CA GLY A 35 6.01 4.99 -5.19
C GLY A 35 7.47 4.94 -4.73
N LEU A 36 7.71 4.88 -3.42
CA LEU A 36 9.01 4.52 -2.88
C LEU A 36 9.34 3.06 -3.22
N ALA A 37 10.62 2.80 -3.49
CA ALA A 37 11.11 1.44 -3.70
C ALA A 37 11.34 0.73 -2.36
N VAL A 38 11.20 -0.60 -2.37
CA VAL A 38 11.54 -1.46 -1.24
C VAL A 38 12.90 -2.08 -1.51
N LEU A 39 13.82 -1.99 -0.57
CA LEU A 39 15.18 -2.50 -0.69
C LEU A 39 15.46 -3.54 0.40
N ALA A 40 16.25 -4.56 0.09
CA ALA A 40 16.79 -5.45 1.11
C ALA A 40 17.78 -4.68 2.01
N ALA A 41 17.48 -4.56 3.30
CA ALA A 41 18.25 -3.71 4.21
C ALA A 41 19.51 -4.39 4.77
N ASN A 42 19.49 -5.71 4.89
CA ASN A 42 20.61 -6.50 5.43
C ASN A 42 20.60 -7.94 4.87
N ALA A 43 21.61 -8.73 5.21
CA ALA A 43 21.80 -10.10 4.71
C ALA A 43 20.87 -11.15 5.36
N GLY A 44 20.00 -10.72 6.28
CA GLY A 44 18.98 -11.56 6.90
C GLY A 44 17.92 -12.02 5.90
N ALA A 45 17.19 -13.06 6.27
CA ALA A 45 16.03 -13.47 5.48
C ALA A 45 14.93 -12.40 5.58
N ILE A 46 14.22 -12.19 4.48
CA ILE A 46 13.07 -11.30 4.41
C ILE A 46 11.82 -12.15 4.53
N VAL A 47 11.00 -11.78 5.51
CA VAL A 47 9.75 -12.43 5.82
C VAL A 47 8.64 -11.42 5.57
N ALA A 48 7.71 -11.79 4.70
CA ALA A 48 6.50 -11.04 4.46
C ALA A 48 5.39 -11.53 5.39
N THR A 49 4.60 -10.60 5.94
CA THR A 49 3.41 -10.90 6.74
C THR A 49 2.21 -10.18 6.14
N TYR A 50 1.15 -10.92 5.81
CA TYR A 50 -0.09 -10.37 5.30
C TYR A 50 -0.83 -9.58 6.39
N GLN A 51 -1.18 -8.34 6.10
CA GLN A 51 -1.80 -7.42 7.07
C GLN A 51 -3.30 -7.17 6.79
N GLY A 52 -3.83 -7.67 5.68
CA GLY A 52 -5.25 -7.61 5.35
C GLY A 52 -5.58 -6.79 4.11
N SER A 53 -6.87 -6.74 3.81
CA SER A 53 -7.46 -6.08 2.65
C SER A 53 -8.92 -5.73 2.91
N SER A 54 -9.37 -4.64 2.32
CA SER A 54 -10.77 -4.23 2.25
C SER A 54 -11.22 -4.01 0.79
N ALA A 55 -10.49 -4.60 -0.16
CA ALA A 55 -10.81 -4.50 -1.58
C ALA A 55 -12.11 -5.22 -1.91
N ASP A 56 -12.84 -4.66 -2.87
CA ASP A 56 -13.95 -5.33 -3.53
C ASP A 56 -13.47 -6.36 -4.56
N TYR A 57 -12.25 -6.22 -5.11
CA TYR A 57 -11.67 -7.17 -6.05
C TYR A 57 -10.87 -8.29 -5.37
N ALA A 58 -10.70 -9.40 -6.10
CA ALA A 58 -9.79 -10.47 -5.71
C ALA A 58 -8.41 -10.16 -6.28
N ASN A 59 -7.41 -10.06 -5.41
CA ASN A 59 -6.06 -9.65 -5.73
C ASN A 59 -5.06 -10.69 -5.24
N ASP A 60 -4.09 -11.00 -6.10
CA ASP A 60 -2.96 -11.85 -5.76
C ASP A 60 -1.66 -11.02 -5.78
N LEU A 61 -0.89 -11.15 -4.71
CA LEU A 61 0.39 -10.48 -4.54
C LEU A 61 1.53 -11.42 -4.95
N TYR A 62 2.44 -10.90 -5.74
CA TYR A 62 3.65 -11.58 -6.18
C TYR A 62 4.90 -10.75 -5.86
N LEU A 63 6.01 -11.41 -5.59
CA LEU A 63 7.34 -10.84 -5.80
C LEU A 63 7.62 -10.95 -7.30
N PHE A 64 7.78 -9.81 -7.95
CA PHE A 64 8.08 -9.73 -9.38
C PHE A 64 9.56 -10.01 -9.64
N THR A 65 9.82 -10.85 -10.64
CA THR A 65 11.18 -11.20 -11.08
C THR A 65 11.44 -10.59 -12.46
N ASP A 66 12.17 -9.47 -12.49
CA ASP A 66 12.60 -8.83 -13.74
C ASP A 66 13.84 -9.53 -14.34
N ASP A 67 13.74 -10.84 -14.58
CA ASP A 67 14.86 -11.66 -15.08
C ASP A 67 14.69 -12.09 -16.54
N GLY A 68 13.67 -11.56 -17.23
CA GLY A 68 13.36 -11.84 -18.62
C GLY A 68 12.77 -13.25 -18.85
N VAL A 69 12.37 -13.94 -17.79
CA VAL A 69 11.63 -15.19 -17.87
C VAL A 69 10.16 -14.91 -17.62
N ASP A 70 9.30 -15.31 -18.55
CA ASP A 70 7.86 -15.11 -18.37
C ASP A 70 7.29 -16.06 -17.31
N ASN A 71 6.34 -15.56 -16.51
CA ASN A 71 5.53 -16.33 -15.56
C ASN A 71 6.29 -17.04 -14.43
N ASN A 72 7.44 -16.51 -14.00
CA ASN A 72 8.20 -17.03 -12.86
C ASN A 72 8.10 -16.15 -11.59
N ASP A 73 7.24 -15.13 -11.62
CA ASP A 73 6.92 -14.33 -10.43
C ASP A 73 6.49 -15.22 -9.26
N VAL A 74 6.94 -14.89 -8.05
CA VAL A 74 6.72 -15.72 -6.86
C VAL A 74 5.43 -15.29 -6.18
N PHE A 75 4.40 -16.15 -6.21
CA PHE A 75 3.16 -15.91 -5.46
C PHE A 75 3.40 -15.83 -3.96
N MET A 76 2.81 -14.83 -3.30
CA MET A 76 2.96 -14.57 -1.87
C MET A 76 1.64 -14.73 -1.12
N PHE A 77 0.63 -13.91 -1.48
CA PHE A 77 -0.63 -13.82 -0.75
C PHE A 77 -1.80 -13.62 -1.72
N SER A 78 -2.97 -14.12 -1.33
CA SER A 78 -4.25 -13.73 -1.94
C SER A 78 -5.05 -12.95 -0.91
N ASN A 79 -5.67 -11.84 -1.32
CA ASN A 79 -6.49 -11.05 -0.40
C ASN A 79 -7.79 -11.75 0.03
N ARG A 80 -8.18 -12.84 -0.64
CA ARG A 80 -9.36 -13.65 -0.31
C ARG A 80 -9.05 -14.86 0.55
N ASP A 81 -7.91 -15.49 0.33
CA ASP A 81 -7.60 -16.79 0.94
C ASP A 81 -6.54 -16.70 2.05
N THR A 82 -5.70 -15.67 2.06
CA THR A 82 -4.66 -15.53 3.08
C THR A 82 -5.25 -14.92 4.35
N PRO A 83 -5.18 -15.59 5.51
CA PRO A 83 -5.60 -14.98 6.78
C PRO A 83 -4.61 -13.90 7.21
N VAL A 84 -5.11 -12.84 7.87
CA VAL A 84 -4.26 -11.81 8.48
C VAL A 84 -3.24 -12.46 9.42
N GLY A 85 -1.98 -12.05 9.32
CA GLY A 85 -0.86 -12.68 10.01
C GLY A 85 -0.23 -13.85 9.25
N GLY A 86 -0.75 -14.23 8.08
CA GLY A 86 -0.13 -15.21 7.20
C GLY A 86 1.28 -14.79 6.79
N ILE A 87 2.22 -15.74 6.79
CA ILE A 87 3.65 -15.47 6.60
C ILE A 87 4.16 -16.12 5.32
N PHE A 88 4.99 -15.41 4.57
CA PHE A 88 5.74 -15.93 3.43
C PHE A 88 7.24 -15.60 3.60
N ASN A 89 8.10 -16.62 3.53
CA ASN A 89 9.55 -16.43 3.59
C ASN A 89 10.10 -16.22 2.18
N LEU A 90 10.53 -14.99 1.87
CA LEU A 90 11.09 -14.63 0.57
C LEU A 90 12.55 -15.05 0.42
N GLY A 91 13.19 -15.52 1.50
CA GLY A 91 14.59 -15.88 1.51
C GLY A 91 15.50 -14.68 1.68
N ARG A 92 16.72 -14.78 1.16
CA ARG A 92 17.77 -13.76 1.31
C ARG A 92 18.04 -13.08 -0.01
N PHE A 93 18.31 -11.79 0.06
CA PHE A 93 18.62 -10.95 -1.10
C PHE A 93 19.96 -10.25 -0.86
N VAL A 94 20.58 -9.82 -1.95
CA VAL A 94 21.75 -8.94 -1.87
C VAL A 94 21.30 -7.61 -1.25
N VAL A 95 22.06 -7.11 -0.28
CA VAL A 95 21.75 -5.84 0.38
C VAL A 95 21.70 -4.71 -0.66
N GLY A 96 20.64 -3.91 -0.62
CA GLY A 96 20.37 -2.83 -1.57
C GLY A 96 19.64 -3.26 -2.84
N SER A 97 19.40 -4.55 -3.06
CA SER A 97 18.53 -5.01 -4.16
C SER A 97 17.09 -4.54 -3.94
N GLU A 98 16.49 -4.02 -5.01
CA GLU A 98 15.07 -3.70 -5.01
C GLU A 98 14.22 -4.98 -5.01
N LEU A 99 13.21 -5.01 -4.15
CA LEU A 99 12.16 -6.00 -4.15
C LEU A 99 10.93 -5.35 -4.77
N MET A 100 10.63 -5.74 -6.01
CA MET A 100 9.45 -5.23 -6.70
C MET A 100 8.27 -6.17 -6.48
N PHE A 101 7.13 -5.61 -6.10
CA PHE A 101 5.91 -6.36 -5.85
C PHE A 101 4.89 -6.04 -6.93
N ARG A 102 4.19 -7.08 -7.38
CA ARG A 102 3.10 -6.99 -8.34
C ARG A 102 1.80 -7.40 -7.68
N LEU A 103 0.79 -6.54 -7.79
CA LEU A 103 -0.59 -6.84 -7.46
C LEU A 103 -1.33 -7.21 -8.75
N HIS A 104 -1.78 -8.45 -8.85
CA HIS A 104 -2.60 -8.93 -9.96
C HIS A 104 -4.07 -8.88 -9.56
N VAL A 105 -4.88 -8.14 -10.33
CA VAL A 105 -6.32 -8.03 -10.12
C VAL A 105 -7.04 -9.11 -10.94
N ASN A 106 -7.40 -10.21 -10.29
CA ASN A 106 -7.91 -11.43 -10.93
C ASN A 106 -9.13 -11.20 -11.83
N THR A 107 -10.00 -10.26 -11.48
CA THR A 107 -11.23 -9.97 -12.23
C THR A 107 -10.98 -9.20 -13.52
N THR A 108 -9.94 -8.36 -13.57
CA THR A 108 -9.66 -7.49 -14.73
C THR A 108 -8.41 -7.91 -15.50
N GLY A 109 -7.61 -8.82 -14.93
CA GLY A 109 -6.31 -9.23 -15.47
C GLY A 109 -5.25 -8.14 -15.47
N ARG A 110 -5.46 -7.05 -14.70
CA ARG A 110 -4.51 -5.93 -14.64
C ARG A 110 -3.48 -6.14 -13.55
N ASP A 111 -2.28 -5.64 -13.84
CA ASP A 111 -1.16 -5.64 -12.91
C ASP A 111 -0.81 -4.21 -12.48
N PHE A 112 -0.53 -4.07 -11.19
CA PHE A 112 0.00 -2.85 -10.59
C PHE A 112 1.26 -3.16 -9.80
N PHE A 113 2.27 -2.31 -9.93
CA PHE A 113 3.61 -2.53 -9.39
C PHE A 113 3.96 -1.51 -8.32
N SER A 114 4.74 -1.95 -7.33
CA SER A 114 5.38 -1.06 -6.37
C SER A 114 6.46 -0.18 -7.02
N GLY A 115 6.81 0.91 -6.33
CA GLY A 115 7.78 1.89 -6.84
C GLY A 115 7.13 2.96 -7.75
N PRO A 116 7.92 3.66 -8.58
CA PRO A 116 7.48 4.86 -9.26
C PRO A 116 6.29 4.61 -10.18
N GLY A 117 5.41 5.61 -10.27
CA GLY A 117 4.20 5.50 -11.06
C GLY A 117 4.42 5.25 -12.55
N SER A 118 5.60 5.54 -13.09
CA SER A 118 5.97 5.22 -14.47
C SER A 118 5.92 3.73 -14.81
N ARG A 119 5.92 2.85 -13.80
CA ARG A 119 5.75 1.39 -13.97
C ARG A 119 4.30 0.98 -14.20
N ASN A 120 3.34 1.85 -13.92
CA ASN A 120 1.91 1.52 -13.95
C ASN A 120 1.19 2.09 -15.18
N PRO A 121 0.10 1.46 -15.65
CA PRO A 121 -0.60 1.83 -16.89
C PRO A 121 -1.19 3.26 -16.95
N ASP A 122 -1.38 3.91 -15.81
CA ASP A 122 -1.88 5.28 -15.70
C ASP A 122 -0.83 6.29 -15.22
N ARG A 123 0.44 5.86 -15.16
CA ARG A 123 1.58 6.67 -14.71
C ARG A 123 1.46 7.16 -13.27
N ARG A 124 0.70 6.46 -12.42
CA ARG A 124 0.54 6.79 -11.00
C ARG A 124 1.10 5.67 -10.13
N ALA A 125 1.54 6.00 -8.93
CA ALA A 125 2.04 5.01 -7.99
C ALA A 125 0.85 4.26 -7.36
N HIS A 126 0.91 2.93 -7.40
CA HIS A 126 -0.12 2.04 -6.87
C HIS A 126 0.27 1.36 -5.57
N ALA A 127 1.44 1.69 -5.02
CA ALA A 127 1.86 1.26 -3.70
C ALA A 127 2.39 2.43 -2.88
N ARG A 128 2.12 2.38 -1.58
CA ARG A 128 2.81 3.14 -0.54
C ARG A 128 3.76 2.21 0.20
N VAL A 129 4.90 2.77 0.65
CA VAL A 129 5.89 2.03 1.44
C VAL A 129 6.34 2.84 2.64
N GLN A 130 5.92 2.44 3.83
CA GLN A 130 6.29 3.08 5.08
C GLN A 130 7.43 2.32 5.76
N GLN A 131 8.58 2.97 5.87
CA GLN A 131 9.70 2.49 6.67
C GLN A 131 9.37 2.52 8.17
N ASP A 132 9.93 1.55 8.91
CA ASP A 132 9.84 1.45 10.37
C ASP A 132 8.39 1.56 10.89
N TRP A 133 7.44 0.95 10.17
CA TRP A 133 6.05 0.85 10.63
C TRP A 133 5.97 0.17 12.01
N THR A 134 6.74 -0.92 12.14
CA THR A 134 7.25 -1.40 13.42
C THR A 134 8.78 -1.57 13.31
N PRO A 135 9.53 -1.61 14.43
CA PRO A 135 11.00 -1.63 14.37
C PRO A 135 11.55 -2.71 13.44
N GLY A 136 12.33 -2.30 12.43
CA GLY A 136 12.97 -3.23 11.48
C GLY A 136 12.02 -3.81 10.42
N THR A 137 10.83 -3.22 10.25
CA THR A 137 9.86 -3.62 9.23
C THR A 137 9.44 -2.46 8.33
N ALA A 138 9.16 -2.76 7.07
CA ALA A 138 8.48 -1.86 6.15
C ALA A 138 7.04 -2.32 5.93
N LEU A 139 6.06 -1.41 5.95
CA LEU A 139 4.68 -1.68 5.56
C LEU A 139 4.46 -1.27 4.10
N VAL A 140 3.88 -2.16 3.31
CA VAL A 140 3.54 -1.92 1.90
C VAL A 140 2.02 -2.04 1.76
N SER A 141 1.41 -1.07 1.06
CA SER A 141 -0.04 -1.00 0.89
C SER A 141 -0.40 -0.61 -0.54
N PHE A 142 -1.28 -1.39 -1.17
CA PHE A 142 -1.61 -1.32 -2.59
C PHE A 142 -3.00 -0.75 -2.89
N GLU A 143 -3.11 -0.12 -4.07
CA GLU A 143 -4.34 0.27 -4.75
C GLU A 143 -4.54 -0.59 -6.02
N ASP A 144 -5.72 -1.21 -6.18
CA ASP A 144 -6.04 -2.14 -7.27
C ASP A 144 -6.84 -1.51 -8.45
N LEU A 145 -7.16 -0.23 -8.36
CA LEU A 145 -7.92 0.48 -9.38
C LEU A 145 -7.09 1.49 -10.15
N ARG A 146 -7.01 1.29 -11.47
CA ARG A 146 -6.46 2.30 -12.40
C ARG A 146 -7.26 3.60 -12.27
N GLY A 147 -6.60 4.71 -12.00
CA GLY A 147 -7.24 6.00 -11.78
C GLY A 147 -7.64 6.27 -10.33
N GLY A 148 -7.47 5.32 -9.42
CA GLY A 148 -7.79 5.43 -8.00
C GLY A 148 -9.16 4.87 -7.63
N PRO A 149 -9.60 5.06 -6.37
CA PRO A 149 -9.46 6.31 -5.58
C PRO A 149 -8.15 6.53 -4.80
N TYR A 150 -7.16 5.64 -4.88
CA TYR A 150 -5.86 5.74 -4.18
C TYR A 150 -6.02 5.77 -2.65
N LYS A 151 -6.85 4.85 -2.15
CA LYS A 151 -7.00 4.61 -0.71
C LYS A 151 -5.93 3.66 -0.20
N PHE A 152 -5.33 2.85 -1.08
CA PHE A 152 -4.26 1.90 -0.76
C PHE A 152 -4.65 0.88 0.31
N ASN A 153 -5.92 0.50 0.37
CA ASN A 153 -6.47 -0.45 1.34
C ASN A 153 -6.85 -1.79 0.67
N ASP A 154 -6.34 -2.03 -0.54
CA ASP A 154 -6.75 -3.17 -1.35
C ASP A 154 -5.90 -4.41 -1.09
N LEU A 155 -4.65 -4.22 -0.65
CA LEU A 155 -3.81 -5.27 -0.09
C LEU A 155 -2.65 -4.64 0.70
N SER A 156 -2.53 -4.98 1.99
CA SER A 156 -1.40 -4.57 2.83
C SER A 156 -0.59 -5.77 3.32
N PHE A 157 0.73 -5.62 3.36
CA PHE A 157 1.66 -6.59 3.94
C PHE A 157 2.89 -5.88 4.51
N SER A 158 3.57 -6.49 5.47
CA SER A 158 4.81 -5.97 6.05
C SER A 158 5.99 -6.87 5.71
N LEU A 159 7.20 -6.31 5.62
CA LEU A 159 8.44 -7.03 5.35
C LEU A 159 9.44 -6.80 6.47
N SER A 160 10.04 -7.87 7.01
CA SER A 160 11.21 -7.77 7.88
C SER A 160 12.47 -7.43 7.08
N ASN A 161 13.44 -6.77 7.70
CA ASN A 161 14.76 -6.52 7.08
C ASN A 161 14.67 -5.75 5.75
N ALA A 162 13.68 -4.89 5.61
CA ALA A 162 13.46 -4.05 4.44
C ALA A 162 13.74 -2.57 4.76
N ALA A 163 14.20 -1.84 3.75
CA ALA A 163 14.40 -0.40 3.76
C ALA A 163 13.60 0.24 2.63
N THR A 164 13.28 1.53 2.74
CA THR A 164 12.69 2.29 1.65
C THR A 164 13.68 3.30 1.09
N THR A 165 13.53 3.68 -0.17
CA THR A 165 14.17 4.91 -0.65
C THR A 165 13.64 6.10 0.16
N VAL A 166 14.52 6.99 0.62
CA VAL A 166 14.10 8.21 1.32
C VAL A 166 13.27 9.05 0.34
N PRO A 167 12.05 9.48 0.69
CA PRO A 167 11.29 10.38 -0.17
C PRO A 167 12.12 11.64 -0.42
N PRO A 168 12.15 12.20 -1.64
CA PRO A 168 12.82 13.48 -1.87
C PRO A 168 12.17 14.51 -0.93
N VAL A 169 12.94 14.98 0.05
CA VAL A 169 12.48 16.06 0.93
C VAL A 169 12.13 17.24 0.01
N PRO A 170 10.91 17.80 0.08
CA PRO A 170 10.59 18.98 -0.71
C PRO A 170 11.56 20.09 -0.31
N VAL A 171 12.56 20.34 -1.16
CA VAL A 171 13.47 21.47 -0.95
C VAL A 171 12.63 22.71 -1.24
N PRO A 172 12.41 23.62 -0.27
CA PRO A 172 11.72 24.87 -0.55
C PRO A 172 12.44 25.56 -1.70
N ALA A 173 11.69 26.06 -2.68
CA ALA A 173 12.27 26.78 -3.82
C ALA A 173 13.27 27.82 -3.28
N PRO A 174 14.52 27.85 -3.77
CA PRO A 174 15.53 28.69 -3.17
C PRO A 174 15.07 30.14 -3.26
N ALA A 175 15.13 30.86 -2.13
CA ALA A 175 14.69 32.26 -2.02
C ALA A 175 15.33 33.19 -3.07
N SER A 176 16.41 32.75 -3.72
CA SER A 176 17.03 33.38 -4.89
C SER A 176 16.06 33.57 -6.05
N LEU A 177 15.11 32.66 -6.31
CA LEU A 177 14.08 32.85 -7.34
C LEU A 177 13.12 34.01 -6.99
N GLY A 178 12.81 34.18 -5.71
CA GLY A 178 12.04 35.34 -5.23
C GLY A 178 12.81 36.65 -5.40
N LEU A 179 14.11 36.65 -5.09
CA LEU A 179 14.98 37.83 -5.25
C LEU A 179 15.18 38.23 -6.72
N ILE A 180 15.25 37.27 -7.64
CA ILE A 180 15.29 37.54 -9.09
C ILE A 180 13.99 38.23 -9.54
N GLY A 181 12.84 37.74 -9.09
CA GLY A 181 11.54 38.35 -9.39
C GLY A 181 11.44 39.80 -8.90
N ILE A 182 11.86 40.06 -7.65
CA ILE A 182 11.88 41.41 -7.07
C ILE A 182 12.89 42.32 -7.78
N GLY A 183 14.08 41.80 -8.12
CA GLY A 183 15.12 42.54 -8.84
C GLY A 183 14.69 42.99 -10.23
N ILE A 184 14.02 42.12 -10.99
CA ILE A 184 13.47 42.45 -12.31
C ILE A 184 12.37 43.52 -12.18
N ALA A 185 11.45 43.36 -11.23
CA ALA A 185 10.40 44.34 -10.98
C ALA A 185 10.97 45.73 -10.60
N GLY A 186 12.00 45.74 -9.74
CA GLY A 186 12.71 46.97 -9.35
C GLY A 186 13.38 47.67 -10.53
N LEU A 187 14.08 46.93 -11.40
CA LEU A 187 14.72 47.47 -12.61
C LEU A 187 13.71 48.06 -13.60
N LEU A 188 12.56 47.41 -13.80
CA LEU A 188 11.49 47.91 -14.66
C LEU A 188 10.85 49.20 -14.10
N ALA A 189 10.62 49.26 -12.79
CA ALA A 189 10.09 50.46 -12.13
C ALA A 189 11.06 51.64 -12.20
N ALA A 190 12.36 51.40 -12.00
CA ALA A 190 13.39 52.43 -12.09
C ALA A 190 13.53 53.01 -13.51
N ARG A 191 13.38 52.18 -14.54
CA ARG A 191 13.47 52.60 -15.94
C ARG A 191 12.29 53.49 -16.37
N ARG A 192 11.09 53.24 -15.84
CA ARG A 192 9.90 54.09 -16.11
C ARG A 192 10.00 55.48 -15.50
N ARG A 193 10.69 55.64 -14.36
CA ARG A 193 10.89 56.94 -13.69
C ARG A 193 11.94 57.84 -14.36
N ARG A 194 12.79 57.28 -15.23
CA ARG A 194 13.81 58.05 -15.96
C ARG A 194 13.36 58.51 -17.36
N ALA A 195 12.22 58.02 -17.83
CA ALA A 195 11.70 58.27 -19.17
C ALA A 195 10.50 59.24 -19.20
N GLY A 196 10.11 59.79 -18.04
CA GLY A 196 9.17 60.90 -17.90
C GLY A 196 9.81 62.01 -17.10
#